data_AF-A0AAD7E6X0-F1
#
_entry.id   AF-A0AAD7E6X0-F1
#
_cell.length_a   1.000
_cell.length_b   1.000
_cell.length_c   1.000
_cell.angle_alpha   90.00
_cell.angle_beta   90.00
_cell.angle_gamma   90.00
#
_symmetry.space_group_name_H-M   'P 1'
#
loop_
_entity.id
_entity.type
_entity.pdbx_description
1 polymer ?
#
loop_
_entity_poly.entity_id
_entity_poly.type
_entity_poly.pdbx_seq_one_letter_code
_entity_poly.pdbx_strand_id
1 'polypeptide(L)'
;MFNTLKSWAKRYSDTEAAVHDATSTDPWGPSGTEMYKIAMLTYSYKDFVEIREILGKRLNDEGKNWRQVYKSLVVIDYILHHGSEDVITYFKYNLYVIRALEKFHYMEEIGKDQGQNVRAKARNIISLLLDEGRLHTERRTWASVHSRILMGSRGVEKQIGQHKFRVEAYGSENSARPPLYTTYDGDGARPLPTTATMPDSTENP
;
A
#
# COMPACT_ATOMS: atom_id res chain seq x y z
N MET A 1 -5.54 27.16 10.68
CA MET A 1 -5.52 25.83 10.05
C MET A 1 -5.34 24.65 11.03
N PHE A 2 -5.32 24.87 12.36
CA PHE A 2 -5.07 23.81 13.36
C PHE A 2 -6.32 23.28 14.09
N ASN A 3 -7.53 23.83 13.82
CA ASN A 3 -8.75 23.45 14.53
C ASN A 3 -9.44 22.20 13.97
N THR A 4 -9.09 21.75 12.75
CA THR A 4 -9.71 20.57 12.12
C THR A 4 -9.11 19.26 12.64
N LEU A 5 -7.79 19.23 12.88
CA LEU A 5 -7.06 18.08 13.44
C LEU A 5 -7.42 17.77 14.89
N LYS A 6 -7.97 18.73 15.64
CA LYS A 6 -8.45 18.53 17.01
C LYS A 6 -9.91 18.05 17.08
N SER A 7 -10.65 18.11 15.96
CA SER A 7 -12.09 17.78 15.86
C SER A 7 -12.36 16.34 15.37
N TRP A 8 -11.43 15.75 14.59
CA TRP A 8 -11.57 14.37 14.06
C TRP A 8 -11.09 13.30 15.05
N ALA A 9 -10.01 13.57 15.80
CA ALA A 9 -9.49 12.70 16.85
C ALA A 9 -10.49 12.47 18.01
N LYS A 10 -11.56 13.27 18.07
CA LYS A 10 -12.63 13.12 19.07
C LYS A 10 -13.80 12.26 18.56
N ARG A 11 -13.78 11.79 17.31
CA ARG A 11 -14.88 11.05 16.68
C ARG A 11 -14.53 9.65 16.17
N TYR A 12 -13.26 9.38 15.87
CA TYR A 12 -12.80 8.09 15.41
C TYR A 12 -11.87 7.44 16.44
N SER A 13 -11.91 6.11 16.54
CA SER A 13 -10.90 5.35 17.26
C SER A 13 -9.52 5.52 16.59
N ASP A 14 -8.44 5.19 17.31
CA ASP A 14 -7.09 5.20 16.73
C ASP A 14 -6.95 4.24 15.53
N THR A 15 -7.74 3.17 15.52
CA THR A 15 -7.83 2.19 14.44
C THR A 15 -8.55 2.76 13.23
N GLU A 16 -9.73 3.35 13.46
CA GLU A 16 -10.50 4.00 12.40
C GLU A 16 -9.68 5.12 11.74
N ALA A 17 -9.02 5.95 12.56
CA ALA A 17 -8.13 7.01 12.11
C ALA A 17 -7.02 6.47 11.20
N ALA A 18 -6.32 5.42 11.63
CA ALA A 18 -5.23 4.82 10.85
C ALA A 18 -5.69 4.32 9.46
N VAL A 19 -6.85 3.68 9.39
CA VAL A 19 -7.39 3.16 8.11
C VAL A 19 -7.90 4.30 7.24
N HIS A 20 -8.52 5.33 7.82
CA HIS A 20 -8.95 6.52 7.09
C HIS A 20 -7.78 7.26 6.45
N ASP A 21 -6.68 7.45 7.17
CA ASP A 21 -5.47 8.11 6.67
C ASP A 21 -4.83 7.28 5.53
N ALA A 22 -4.65 5.98 5.75
CA ALA A 22 -4.09 5.07 4.74
C ALA A 22 -4.96 4.96 3.46
N THR A 23 -6.26 5.23 3.56
CA THR A 23 -7.23 5.18 2.44
C THR A 23 -7.76 6.56 2.03
N SER A 24 -7.02 7.63 2.36
CA SER A 24 -7.38 9.00 2.00
C SER A 24 -7.47 9.23 0.49
N THR A 25 -8.10 10.34 0.06
CA THR A 25 -8.15 10.77 -1.35
C THR A 25 -6.84 11.30 -1.90
N ASP A 26 -5.80 11.40 -1.06
CA ASP A 26 -4.54 12.00 -1.45
C ASP A 26 -3.91 11.27 -2.64
N PRO A 27 -3.15 11.99 -3.49
CA PRO A 27 -2.68 11.41 -4.73
C PRO A 27 -1.60 10.34 -4.55
N TRP A 28 -1.01 10.22 -3.36
CA TRP A 28 -0.03 9.22 -2.98
C TRP A 28 -0.65 8.01 -2.27
N GLY A 29 0.01 6.87 -2.38
CA GLY A 29 -0.36 5.64 -1.67
C GLY A 29 -0.06 5.72 -0.17
N PRO A 30 -0.60 4.77 0.63
CA PRO A 30 -0.26 4.68 2.04
C PRO A 30 1.24 4.41 2.24
N SER A 31 1.81 5.01 3.28
CA SER A 31 3.18 4.77 3.69
C SER A 31 3.35 3.38 4.32
N GLY A 32 4.59 2.86 4.31
CA GLY A 32 4.92 1.59 4.95
C GLY A 32 4.59 1.60 6.46
N THR A 33 4.79 2.72 7.13
CA THR A 33 4.48 2.89 8.56
C THR A 33 2.99 2.81 8.85
N GLU A 34 2.15 3.45 8.02
CA GLU A 34 0.69 3.35 8.15
C GLU A 34 0.21 1.92 7.93
N MET A 35 0.70 1.26 6.87
CA MET A 35 0.33 -0.14 6.59
C MET A 35 0.80 -1.11 7.67
N TYR A 36 2.01 -0.91 8.19
CA TYR A 36 2.54 -1.70 9.31
C TYR A 36 1.69 -1.53 10.57
N LYS A 37 1.33 -0.28 10.92
CA LYS A 37 0.42 0.00 12.05
C LYS A 37 -0.90 -0.76 11.88
N ILE A 38 -1.53 -0.66 10.70
CA ILE A 38 -2.78 -1.38 10.41
C ILE A 38 -2.59 -2.89 10.52
N ALA A 39 -1.49 -3.44 9.99
CA ALA A 39 -1.20 -4.87 10.09
C ALA A 39 -1.11 -5.34 11.55
N MET A 40 -0.46 -4.57 12.43
CA MET A 40 -0.40 -4.90 13.86
C MET A 40 -1.77 -4.83 14.54
N LEU A 41 -2.61 -3.86 14.16
CA LEU A 41 -3.97 -3.74 14.68
C LEU A 41 -4.86 -4.93 14.30
N THR A 42 -4.59 -5.63 13.19
CA THR A 42 -5.39 -6.81 12.79
C THR A 42 -5.33 -7.99 13.77
N TYR A 43 -4.38 -8.01 14.71
CA TYR A 43 -4.29 -9.05 15.75
C TYR A 43 -5.28 -8.85 16.90
N SER A 44 -5.93 -7.69 16.98
CA SER A 44 -7.01 -7.42 17.92
C SER A 44 -8.35 -7.62 17.22
N TYR A 45 -9.21 -8.49 17.76
CA TYR A 45 -10.53 -8.75 17.18
C TYR A 45 -11.35 -7.47 17.02
N LYS A 46 -11.36 -6.61 18.05
CA LYS A 46 -12.08 -5.34 18.01
C LYS A 46 -11.59 -4.45 16.87
N ASP A 47 -10.27 -4.24 16.79
CA ASP A 47 -9.68 -3.36 15.79
C ASP A 47 -9.85 -3.95 14.37
N PHE A 48 -9.75 -5.27 14.23
CA PHE A 48 -9.99 -5.93 12.96
C PHE A 48 -11.43 -5.74 12.45
N VAL A 49 -12.43 -5.73 13.35
CA VAL A 49 -13.82 -5.40 12.99
C VAL A 49 -13.94 -3.97 12.44
N GLU A 50 -13.28 -3.00 13.07
CA GLU A 50 -13.27 -1.61 12.58
C GLU A 50 -12.55 -1.49 11.23
N ILE A 51 -11.39 -2.15 11.08
CA ILE A 51 -10.61 -2.18 9.83
C ILE A 51 -11.45 -2.73 8.68
N ARG A 52 -12.07 -3.91 8.84
CA ARG A 52 -12.82 -4.56 7.76
C ARG A 52 -14.07 -3.76 7.37
N GLU A 53 -14.70 -3.05 8.31
CA GLU A 53 -15.86 -2.20 8.03
C GLU A 53 -15.49 -0.99 7.19
N ILE A 54 -14.39 -0.29 7.52
CA ILE A 54 -13.92 0.86 6.73
C ILE A 54 -13.45 0.40 5.35
N LEU A 55 -12.64 -0.66 5.28
CA LEU A 55 -12.18 -1.21 4.00
C LEU A 55 -13.38 -1.66 3.14
N GLY A 56 -14.36 -2.35 3.72
CA GLY A 56 -15.57 -2.76 3.01
C GLY A 56 -16.35 -1.58 2.42
N LYS A 57 -16.49 -0.48 3.16
CA LYS A 57 -17.10 0.77 2.63
C LYS A 57 -16.31 1.34 1.45
N ARG A 58 -14.98 1.41 1.56
CA ARG A 58 -14.11 1.93 0.49
C ARG A 58 -14.05 1.05 -0.75
N LEU A 59 -14.15 -0.27 -0.61
CA LEU A 59 -14.18 -1.17 -1.77
C LEU A 59 -15.48 -1.05 -2.56
N ASN A 60 -16.55 -0.57 -1.94
CA ASN A 60 -17.83 -0.28 -2.60
C ASN A 60 -17.90 1.14 -3.19
N ASP A 61 -16.84 1.95 -3.08
CA ASP A 61 -16.78 3.24 -3.76
C ASP A 61 -16.68 3.06 -5.29
N GLU A 62 -17.18 4.03 -6.05
CA GLU A 62 -17.23 4.00 -7.51
C GLU A 62 -16.72 5.30 -8.15
N GLY A 63 -16.42 5.22 -9.45
CA GLY A 63 -16.10 6.38 -10.29
C GLY A 63 -14.93 7.22 -9.76
N LYS A 64 -15.17 8.51 -9.51
CA LYS A 64 -14.14 9.48 -9.09
C LYS A 64 -13.41 9.12 -7.79
N ASN A 65 -13.97 8.23 -6.98
CA ASN A 65 -13.37 7.76 -5.73
C ASN A 65 -12.40 6.58 -5.92
N TRP A 66 -12.01 6.23 -7.16
CA TRP A 66 -11.12 5.12 -7.49
C TRP A 66 -9.82 5.05 -6.66
N ARG A 67 -9.30 6.20 -6.21
CA ARG A 67 -8.11 6.26 -5.34
C ARG A 67 -8.32 5.55 -4.01
N GLN A 68 -9.50 5.73 -3.40
CA GLN A 68 -9.83 5.10 -2.14
C GLN A 68 -9.95 3.59 -2.32
N VAL A 69 -10.65 3.16 -3.37
CA VAL A 69 -10.75 1.73 -3.78
C VAL A 69 -9.36 1.13 -3.96
N TYR A 70 -8.49 1.78 -4.74
CA TYR A 70 -7.14 1.31 -5.01
C TYR A 70 -6.29 1.26 -3.73
N LYS A 71 -6.29 2.31 -2.91
CA LYS A 71 -5.53 2.36 -1.65
C LYS A 71 -6.03 1.32 -0.65
N SER A 72 -7.33 1.03 -0.61
CA SER A 72 -7.87 -0.09 0.17
C SER A 72 -7.35 -1.43 -0.31
N LEU A 73 -7.26 -1.67 -1.62
CA LEU A 73 -6.62 -2.88 -2.14
C LEU A 73 -5.13 -2.96 -1.79
N VAL A 74 -4.41 -1.82 -1.76
CA VAL A 74 -3.00 -1.77 -1.31
C VAL A 74 -2.88 -2.16 0.16
N VAL A 75 -3.76 -1.64 1.03
CA VAL A 75 -3.78 -2.01 2.45
C VAL A 75 -4.09 -3.50 2.60
N ILE A 76 -5.09 -4.03 1.90
CA ILE A 76 -5.49 -5.45 1.94
C ILE A 76 -4.34 -6.36 1.54
N ASP A 77 -3.70 -6.06 0.40
CA ASP A 77 -2.51 -6.78 -0.07
C ASP A 77 -1.45 -6.83 1.02
N TYR A 78 -1.14 -5.71 1.67
CA TYR A 78 -0.15 -5.67 2.75
C TYR A 78 -0.57 -6.50 3.98
N ILE A 79 -1.79 -6.34 4.48
CA ILE A 79 -2.23 -7.05 5.69
C ILE A 79 -2.42 -8.56 5.45
N LEU A 80 -2.61 -9.02 4.20
CA LEU A 80 -2.56 -10.45 3.87
C LEU A 80 -1.18 -11.04 4.10
N HIS A 81 -0.11 -10.28 3.89
CA HIS A 81 1.26 -10.74 4.09
C HIS A 81 1.76 -10.56 5.53
N HIS A 82 1.27 -9.54 6.24
CA HIS A 82 1.86 -9.10 7.53
C HIS A 82 0.89 -9.08 8.71
N GLY A 83 -0.43 -9.08 8.46
CA GLY A 83 -1.46 -9.08 9.48
C GLY A 83 -1.76 -10.46 10.07
N SER A 84 -2.82 -10.57 10.86
CA SER A 84 -3.29 -11.81 11.48
C SER A 84 -3.85 -12.81 10.45
N GLU A 85 -3.91 -14.09 10.81
CA GLU A 85 -4.53 -15.13 9.97
C GLU A 85 -6.05 -14.91 9.77
N ASP A 86 -6.68 -14.15 10.67
CA ASP A 86 -8.10 -13.77 10.55
C ASP A 86 -8.35 -12.93 9.28
N VAL A 87 -7.37 -12.14 8.85
CA VAL A 87 -7.41 -11.39 7.58
C VAL A 87 -7.61 -12.35 6.41
N ILE A 88 -6.83 -13.42 6.36
CA ILE A 88 -6.87 -14.41 5.28
C ILE A 88 -8.23 -15.11 5.29
N THR A 89 -8.65 -15.59 6.46
CA THR A 89 -9.93 -16.28 6.64
C THR A 89 -11.09 -15.40 6.18
N TYR A 90 -11.10 -14.14 6.59
CA TYR A 90 -12.14 -13.17 6.23
C TYR A 90 -12.20 -12.91 4.72
N PHE A 91 -11.07 -12.60 4.08
CA PHE A 91 -11.06 -12.27 2.65
C PHE A 91 -11.23 -13.48 1.73
N LYS A 92 -10.91 -14.69 2.19
CA LYS A 92 -11.29 -15.93 1.49
C LYS A 92 -12.80 -16.15 1.52
N TYR A 93 -13.43 -15.98 2.69
CA TYR A 93 -14.88 -16.10 2.82
C TYR A 93 -15.61 -15.02 2.00
N ASN A 94 -15.08 -13.81 1.98
CA ASN A 94 -15.66 -12.65 1.27
C ASN A 94 -14.97 -12.35 -0.07
N LEU A 95 -14.43 -13.37 -0.75
CA LEU A 95 -13.66 -13.20 -1.99
C LEU A 95 -14.44 -12.43 -3.07
N TYR A 96 -15.77 -12.56 -3.07
CA TYR A 96 -16.65 -11.88 -4.03
C TYR A 96 -16.52 -10.36 -3.99
N VAL A 97 -16.21 -9.77 -2.84
CA VAL A 97 -16.02 -8.31 -2.69
C VAL A 97 -14.85 -7.83 -3.52
N ILE A 98 -13.72 -8.55 -3.47
CA ILE A 98 -12.53 -8.21 -4.27
C ILE A 98 -12.75 -8.60 -5.73
N ARG A 99 -13.44 -9.72 -5.99
CA ARG A 99 -13.77 -10.18 -7.35
C ARG A 99 -14.62 -9.19 -8.14
N ALA A 100 -15.53 -8.47 -7.49
CA ALA A 100 -16.31 -7.41 -8.13
C ALA A 100 -15.41 -6.32 -8.76
N LEU A 101 -14.26 -6.04 -8.15
CA LEU A 101 -13.33 -5.00 -8.60
C LEU A 101 -12.51 -5.40 -9.84
N GLU A 102 -12.54 -6.67 -10.28
CA GLU A 102 -11.97 -7.07 -11.57
C GLU A 102 -12.66 -6.40 -12.77
N LYS A 103 -13.87 -5.89 -12.57
CA LYS A 103 -14.67 -5.14 -13.56
C LYS A 103 -14.74 -3.64 -13.28
N PHE A 104 -14.00 -3.14 -12.30
CA PHE A 104 -14.00 -1.72 -11.94
C PHE A 104 -13.60 -0.85 -13.14
N HIS A 105 -14.39 0.19 -13.44
CA HIS A 105 -14.15 1.06 -14.58
C HIS A 105 -14.26 2.53 -14.17
N TYR A 106 -13.24 3.32 -14.53
CA TYR A 106 -13.28 4.77 -14.42
C TYR A 106 -12.31 5.38 -15.43
N MET A 107 -12.85 6.22 -16.31
CA MET A 107 -12.11 7.02 -17.27
C MET A 107 -12.11 8.47 -16.82
N GLU A 108 -10.94 9.10 -16.76
CA GLU A 108 -10.85 10.55 -16.56
C GLU A 108 -11.21 11.31 -17.83
N GLU A 109 -11.53 12.60 -17.70
CA GLU A 109 -11.92 13.49 -18.81
C GLU A 109 -10.86 13.55 -19.92
N ILE A 110 -9.58 13.42 -19.56
CA ILE A 110 -8.44 13.38 -20.49
C ILE A 110 -8.24 12.00 -21.16
N GLY A 111 -9.17 11.06 -20.98
CA GLY A 111 -9.14 9.73 -21.60
C GLY A 111 -8.26 8.69 -20.87
N LYS A 112 -7.82 8.97 -19.64
CA LYS A 112 -6.98 8.05 -18.87
C LYS A 112 -7.83 7.02 -18.11
N ASP A 113 -7.57 5.73 -18.32
CA ASP A 113 -8.20 4.63 -17.58
C ASP A 113 -7.53 4.43 -16.21
N GLN A 114 -8.10 5.05 -15.18
CA GLN A 114 -7.61 4.84 -13.81
C GLN A 114 -8.12 3.52 -13.21
N GLY A 115 -9.15 2.91 -13.81
CA GLY A 115 -9.66 1.62 -13.37
C GLY A 115 -8.71 0.46 -13.68
N GLN A 116 -7.81 0.60 -14.66
CA GLN A 116 -6.87 -0.46 -15.06
C GLN A 116 -6.07 -1.02 -13.89
N ASN A 117 -5.53 -0.14 -13.05
CA ASN A 117 -4.69 -0.50 -11.91
C ASN A 117 -5.51 -1.11 -10.76
N VAL A 118 -6.75 -0.66 -10.56
CA VAL A 118 -7.70 -1.30 -9.62
C VAL A 118 -7.96 -2.74 -10.04
N ARG A 119 -8.30 -2.97 -11.32
CA ARG A 119 -8.56 -4.31 -11.85
C ARG A 119 -7.33 -5.21 -11.76
N ALA A 120 -6.14 -4.68 -12.07
CA ALA A 120 -4.89 -5.44 -11.98
C ALA A 120 -4.56 -5.85 -10.54
N LYS A 121 -4.70 -4.94 -9.57
CA LYS A 121 -4.43 -5.25 -8.17
C LYS A 121 -5.46 -6.21 -7.58
N ALA A 122 -6.74 -6.08 -7.93
CA ALA A 122 -7.78 -7.03 -7.55
C ALA A 122 -7.45 -8.46 -8.03
N ARG A 123 -7.07 -8.63 -9.31
CA ARG A 123 -6.63 -9.93 -9.87
C ARG A 123 -5.46 -10.54 -9.09
N ASN A 124 -4.46 -9.73 -8.75
CA ASN A 124 -3.29 -10.20 -8.01
C ASN A 124 -3.68 -10.70 -6.61
N ILE A 125 -4.54 -9.97 -5.89
CA ILE A 125 -5.01 -10.35 -4.56
C ILE A 125 -5.85 -11.62 -4.62
N ILE A 126 -6.75 -11.73 -5.61
CA ILE A 126 -7.54 -12.95 -5.82
C ILE A 126 -6.63 -14.15 -6.09
N SER A 127 -5.63 -13.99 -6.97
CA SER A 127 -4.67 -15.05 -7.25
C SER A 127 -3.90 -15.48 -6.01
N LEU A 128 -3.53 -14.54 -5.13
CA LEU A 128 -2.86 -14.84 -3.87
C LEU A 128 -3.78 -15.58 -2.88
N LEU A 129 -5.04 -15.16 -2.75
CA LEU A 129 -6.02 -15.79 -1.86
C LEU A 129 -6.42 -17.21 -2.30
N LEU A 130 -6.33 -17.49 -3.60
CA LEU A 130 -6.61 -18.82 -4.16
C LEU A 130 -5.41 -19.79 -4.04
N ASP A 131 -4.19 -19.27 -3.87
CA ASP A 131 -2.97 -20.07 -3.70
C ASP A 131 -2.47 -20.00 -2.24
N GLU A 132 -3.09 -20.84 -1.39
CA GLU A 132 -2.78 -20.91 0.04
C GLU A 132 -1.33 -21.30 0.31
N GLY A 133 -0.77 -22.21 -0.50
CA GLY A 133 0.59 -22.71 -0.34
C GLY A 133 1.61 -21.58 -0.53
N ARG A 134 1.41 -20.76 -1.56
CA ARG A 134 2.20 -19.56 -1.82
C ARG A 134 2.03 -18.53 -0.70
N LEU A 135 0.80 -18.18 -0.33
CA LEU A 135 0.54 -17.16 0.70
C LEU A 135 1.17 -17.52 2.06
N HIS A 136 1.00 -18.76 2.53
CA HIS A 136 1.61 -19.19 3.79
C HIS A 136 3.15 -19.18 3.73
N THR A 137 3.73 -19.51 2.58
CA THR A 137 5.19 -19.50 2.40
C THR A 137 5.76 -18.08 2.39
N GLU A 138 5.09 -17.15 1.71
CA GLU A 138 5.47 -15.73 1.71
C GLU A 138 5.40 -15.15 3.14
N ARG A 139 4.31 -15.41 3.88
CA ARG A 139 4.15 -14.97 5.29
C ARG A 139 5.24 -15.51 6.22
N ARG A 140 5.57 -16.82 6.12
CA ARG A 140 6.64 -17.43 6.94
C ARG A 140 8.00 -16.81 6.68
N THR A 141 8.31 -16.55 5.40
CA THR A 141 9.56 -15.90 5.00
C THR A 141 9.67 -14.52 5.65
N TRP A 142 8.59 -13.74 5.61
CA TRP A 142 8.52 -12.43 6.25
C TRP A 142 8.64 -12.48 7.77
N ALA A 143 7.93 -13.39 8.44
CA ALA A 143 8.03 -13.57 9.89
C ALA A 143 9.48 -13.90 10.32
N SER A 144 10.16 -14.76 9.56
CA SER A 144 11.56 -15.13 9.82
C SER A 144 12.53 -13.97 9.61
N VAL A 145 12.33 -13.15 8.58
CA VAL A 145 13.16 -11.95 8.33
C VAL A 145 12.90 -10.89 9.40
N HIS A 146 11.64 -10.64 9.74
CA HIS A 146 11.27 -9.62 10.72
C HIS A 146 11.77 -9.97 12.14
N SER A 147 11.67 -11.25 12.54
CA SER A 147 12.25 -11.75 13.79
C SER A 147 13.77 -11.55 13.83
N ARG A 148 14.48 -11.81 12.72
CA ARG A 148 15.94 -11.59 12.63
C ARG A 148 16.35 -10.12 12.69
N ILE A 149 15.55 -9.22 12.12
CA ILE A 149 15.78 -7.77 12.19
C ILE A 149 15.55 -7.28 13.62
N LEU A 150 14.47 -7.72 14.27
CA LEU A 150 14.14 -7.33 15.65
C LEU A 150 15.14 -7.88 16.68
N MET A 151 15.74 -9.04 16.41
CA MET A 151 16.73 -9.70 17.29
C MET A 151 18.18 -9.25 17.08
N GLY A 152 18.44 -8.21 16.27
CA GLY A 152 19.74 -7.56 16.18
C GLY A 152 20.86 -8.46 15.63
N SER A 153 20.94 -8.61 14.31
CA SER A 153 22.15 -9.14 13.67
C SER A 153 22.59 -8.25 12.51
N ARG A 154 23.77 -7.65 12.68
CA ARG A 154 24.53 -6.96 11.63
C ARG A 154 24.82 -7.96 10.50
N GLY A 155 24.13 -7.85 9.37
CA GLY A 155 24.44 -8.68 8.19
C GLY A 155 23.32 -8.95 7.17
N VAL A 156 22.11 -8.41 7.34
CA VAL A 156 20.96 -8.75 6.47
C VAL A 156 20.82 -7.82 5.26
N GLU A 157 21.87 -7.12 4.84
CA GLU A 157 21.78 -6.23 3.66
C GLU A 157 21.74 -7.01 2.33
N LYS A 158 22.24 -8.25 2.29
CA LYS A 158 22.38 -9.03 1.04
C LYS A 158 21.18 -9.89 0.61
N GLN A 159 20.19 -10.16 1.46
CA GLN A 159 19.09 -11.10 1.13
C GLN A 159 17.77 -10.43 0.75
N ILE A 160 17.59 -9.15 1.05
CA ILE A 160 16.34 -8.41 0.77
C ILE A 160 16.21 -8.09 -0.74
N GLY A 161 17.31 -8.14 -1.50
CA GLY A 161 17.35 -7.80 -2.93
C GLY A 161 16.60 -8.73 -3.90
N GLN A 162 15.96 -9.81 -3.42
CA GLN A 162 15.23 -10.76 -4.29
C GLN A 162 13.70 -10.71 -4.18
N HIS A 163 13.11 -10.21 -3.09
CA HIS A 163 11.64 -10.07 -2.99
C HIS A 163 11.17 -8.74 -3.57
N LYS A 164 11.12 -8.67 -4.91
CA LYS A 164 10.50 -7.57 -5.66
C LYS A 164 8.99 -7.57 -5.41
N PHE A 165 8.51 -6.87 -4.38
CA PHE A 165 7.19 -6.28 -4.48
C PHE A 165 7.21 -5.30 -5.67
N ARG A 166 6.15 -5.27 -6.47
CA ARG A 166 6.05 -4.39 -7.64
C ARG A 166 5.04 -3.30 -7.29
N VAL A 167 5.52 -2.17 -6.79
CA VAL A 167 4.72 -0.94 -6.75
C VAL A 167 4.83 -0.32 -8.14
N GLU A 168 3.79 -0.52 -8.96
CA GLU A 168 3.61 0.25 -10.19
C GLU A 168 3.32 1.70 -9.79
N ALA A 169 4.29 2.58 -10.01
CA ALA A 169 4.12 4.02 -9.85
C ALA A 169 3.12 4.54 -10.90
N TYR A 170 2.21 5.39 -10.48
CA TYR A 170 1.36 6.13 -11.42
C TYR A 170 2.18 7.23 -12.10
N GLY A 171 2.47 7.03 -13.39
CA GLY A 171 2.86 8.08 -14.34
C GLY A 171 4.34 8.45 -14.37
N SER A 172 5.09 7.86 -15.30
CA SER A 172 6.05 8.55 -16.18
C SER A 172 6.62 7.54 -17.17
N GLU A 173 6.58 7.90 -18.45
CA GLU A 173 7.13 7.15 -19.58
C GLU A 173 8.66 7.03 -19.45
N ASN A 174 9.17 5.80 -19.31
CA ASN A 174 10.28 5.28 -20.10
C ASN A 174 10.67 3.87 -19.62
N SER A 175 10.76 2.98 -20.59
CA SER A 175 11.33 1.64 -20.45
C SER A 175 12.74 1.67 -19.86
N ALA A 176 13.04 0.63 -19.06
CA ALA A 176 14.37 0.25 -18.56
C ALA A 176 14.98 1.11 -17.44
N ARG A 177 14.44 0.99 -16.22
CA ARG A 177 15.17 1.02 -14.94
C ARG A 177 14.29 0.45 -13.81
N PRO A 178 14.81 -0.40 -12.90
CA PRO A 178 14.00 -0.95 -11.81
C PRO A 178 13.69 0.13 -10.76
N PRO A 179 12.46 0.19 -10.21
CA PRO A 179 12.13 1.15 -9.15
C PRO A 179 12.76 0.71 -7.82
N LEU A 180 13.50 1.63 -7.20
CA LEU A 180 14.08 1.48 -5.86
C LEU A 180 13.00 1.72 -4.81
N TYR A 181 12.84 0.79 -3.87
CA TYR A 181 12.12 1.05 -2.62
C TYR A 181 13.00 1.91 -1.73
N THR A 182 12.68 3.19 -1.60
CA THR A 182 13.36 4.06 -0.63
C THR A 182 12.84 3.73 0.76
N THR A 183 13.67 3.07 1.57
CA THR A 183 13.55 3.11 3.02
C THR A 183 13.87 4.55 3.45
N TYR A 184 12.86 5.30 3.88
CA TYR A 184 13.10 6.57 4.55
C TYR A 184 13.09 6.33 6.05
N ASP A 185 14.27 6.47 6.64
CA ASP A 185 14.42 6.67 8.08
C ASP A 185 13.72 7.96 8.48
N GLY A 186 13.07 7.94 9.64
CA GLY A 186 12.31 9.04 10.19
C GLY A 186 13.18 10.27 10.41
N ASP A 187 13.01 11.28 9.57
CA ASP A 187 12.87 12.67 9.98
C ASP A 187 12.39 13.48 8.77
N GLY A 188 11.46 14.40 8.98
CA GLY A 188 10.85 15.17 7.90
C GLY A 188 11.89 15.97 7.12
N ALA A 189 12.07 15.67 5.83
CA ALA A 189 12.81 16.52 4.92
C ALA A 189 12.21 16.48 3.51
N ARG A 190 11.86 17.67 2.99
CA ARG A 190 11.45 17.90 1.60
C ARG A 190 12.60 17.51 0.65
N PRO A 191 12.34 16.99 -0.56
CA PRO A 191 13.39 16.79 -1.54
C PRO A 191 13.96 18.15 -2.00
N LEU A 192 15.29 18.27 -1.96
CA LEU A 192 16.03 19.39 -2.57
C LEU A 192 15.96 19.28 -4.11
N PRO A 193 16.00 20.41 -4.84
CA PRO A 193 16.01 20.40 -6.29
C PRO A 193 17.28 19.72 -6.80
N THR A 194 17.11 18.74 -7.68
CA THR A 194 18.20 18.11 -8.44
C THR A 194 18.93 19.18 -9.23
N THR A 195 20.22 19.35 -8.95
CA THR A 195 21.15 20.19 -9.69
C THR A 195 21.09 19.81 -11.17
N ALA A 196 20.62 20.76 -11.98
CA ALA A 196 20.79 20.73 -13.42
C ALA A 196 22.28 20.75 -13.75
N THR A 197 22.64 19.88 -14.69
CA THR A 197 23.94 19.76 -15.35
C THR A 197 24.46 21.14 -15.77
N MET A 198 25.71 21.44 -15.38
CA MET A 198 26.48 22.59 -15.90
C MET A 198 26.69 22.41 -17.42
N PRO A 199 26.50 23.45 -18.25
CA PRO A 199 26.92 23.40 -19.64
C PRO A 199 28.45 23.44 -19.76
N ASP A 200 28.93 22.61 -20.67
CA ASP A 200 30.31 22.39 -21.10
C ASP A 200 30.97 23.68 -21.62
N SER A 201 32.24 23.87 -21.26
CA SER A 201 33.06 25.02 -21.61
C SER A 201 34.06 24.66 -22.70
N THR A 202 33.67 24.87 -23.95
CA THR A 202 34.52 24.98 -25.15
C THR A 202 33.72 25.86 -26.13
N GLU A 203 34.18 26.97 -26.72
CA GLU A 203 35.51 27.39 -27.16
C GLU A 203 35.59 28.94 -27.11
N ASN A 204 36.82 29.45 -26.95
CA ASN A 204 37.26 30.81 -27.27
C ASN A 204 37.82 30.76 -28.73
N PRO A 205 37.89 31.83 -29.55
CA PRO A 205 38.25 33.21 -29.19
C PRO A 205 37.27 34.32 -29.61
#